data_AF-A0A7C6KR97-F1
#
_entry.id   AF-A0A7C6KR97-F1
#
_cell.length_a   1.000
_cell.length_b   1.000
_cell.length_c   1.000
_cell.angle_alpha   90.00
_cell.angle_beta   90.00
_cell.angle_gamma   90.00
#
_symmetry.space_group_name_H-M   'P 1'
#
loop_
_entity.id
_entity.type
_entity.pdbx_description
1 polymer ?
#
loop_
_entity_poly.entity_id
_entity_poly.type
_entity_poly.pdbx_seq_one_letter_code
_entity_poly.pdbx_strand_id
1 'polypeptide(L)'
;MICDECKKRPANVHLTKIINGHKTEMHLCEECARAKGELDFFGAPEFSFHNLLAGLIHPEPMGIGMTMPSPYRTPRKCETCGLDYTDFTQSGFLGCSNCYADFHQQLEPLLRRIHGSTRHVGKVPGRTSGTLKIRKDIESLRAELQKCIAREEYEKAAEIRDRIHELEGKLNESA
;
A
#
# COMPACT_ATOMS: atom_id res chain seq x y z
N MET A 1 37.11 -0.58 0.78
CA MET A 1 37.05 -0.77 2.24
C MET A 1 36.86 -2.24 2.53
N ILE A 2 37.55 -2.77 3.55
CA ILE A 2 37.54 -4.20 3.91
C ILE A 2 36.62 -4.39 5.11
N CYS A 3 35.93 -5.54 5.18
CA CYS A 3 35.04 -5.94 6.26
C CYS A 3 35.71 -5.83 7.63
N ASP A 4 35.03 -5.20 8.58
CA ASP A 4 35.53 -4.95 9.93
C ASP A 4 35.68 -6.19 10.80
N GLU A 5 34.96 -7.27 10.48
CA GLU A 5 34.99 -8.51 11.24
C GLU A 5 36.06 -9.47 10.72
N CYS A 6 35.97 -9.89 9.46
CA CYS A 6 36.88 -10.90 8.92
C CYS A 6 38.19 -10.32 8.37
N LYS A 7 38.24 -9.01 8.08
CA LYS A 7 39.37 -8.31 7.45
C LYS A 7 39.89 -8.95 6.13
N LYS A 8 39.11 -9.83 5.50
CA LYS A 8 39.49 -10.61 4.29
C LYS A 8 38.75 -10.18 3.03
N ARG A 9 37.56 -9.61 3.17
CA ARG A 9 36.60 -9.37 2.06
C ARG A 9 36.21 -7.90 1.97
N PRO A 10 35.77 -7.40 0.80
CA PRO A 10 35.22 -6.07 0.70
C PRO A 10 33.98 -5.93 1.58
N ALA A 11 33.84 -4.78 2.25
CA ALA A 11 32.64 -4.44 2.99
C ALA A 11 31.55 -3.95 2.02
N ASN A 12 30.46 -4.70 1.90
CA ASN A 12 29.30 -4.39 1.05
C ASN A 12 28.01 -4.16 1.86
N VAL A 13 28.07 -4.30 3.19
CA VAL A 13 26.96 -4.07 4.11
C VAL A 13 27.34 -2.97 5.10
N HIS A 14 26.51 -1.94 5.22
CA HIS A 14 26.66 -0.88 6.22
C HIS A 14 25.61 -1.07 7.31
N LEU A 15 26.05 -1.30 8.55
CA LEU A 15 25.19 -1.51 9.70
C LEU A 15 25.28 -0.31 10.65
N THR A 16 24.14 0.23 11.05
CA THR A 16 24.04 1.27 12.07
C THR A 16 23.12 0.79 13.19
N LYS A 17 23.67 0.63 14.40
CA LYS A 17 22.92 0.19 15.58
C LYS A 17 22.80 1.35 16.57
N ILE A 18 21.59 1.60 17.05
CA ILE A 18 21.32 2.64 18.06
C ILE A 18 20.73 1.95 19.30
N ILE A 19 21.50 1.87 20.39
CA ILE A 19 21.04 1.32 21.67
C ILE A 19 21.19 2.38 22.74
N ASN A 20 20.10 2.71 23.45
CA ASN A 20 20.09 3.73 24.51
C ASN A 20 20.69 5.08 24.09
N GLY A 21 20.46 5.48 22.83
CA GLY A 21 20.99 6.73 22.26
C GLY A 21 22.44 6.65 21.78
N HIS A 22 23.14 5.54 21.99
CA HIS A 22 24.48 5.33 21.47
C HIS A 22 24.45 4.70 20.09
N LYS A 23 25.03 5.40 19.12
CA LYS A 23 25.15 4.97 17.72
C LYS A 23 26.47 4.21 17.51
N THR A 24 26.39 3.01 16.97
CA THR A 24 27.52 2.18 16.55
C THR A 24 27.41 1.87 15.07
N GLU A 25 28.44 2.17 14.29
CA GLU A 25 28.50 1.92 12.85
C GLU A 25 29.52 0.83 12.54
N MET A 26 29.19 -0.07 11.61
CA MET A 26 30.06 -1.16 11.18
C MET A 26 29.97 -1.38 9.66
N HIS A 27 31.10 -1.70 9.04
CA HIS A 27 31.17 -2.08 7.62
C HIS A 27 31.51 -3.56 7.50
N LEU A 28 30.53 -4.38 7.11
CA LEU A 28 30.65 -5.83 7.06
C LEU A 28 30.62 -6.35 5.63
N CYS A 29 31.19 -7.54 5.41
CA CYS A 29 30.89 -8.33 4.23
C CYS A 29 29.58 -9.10 4.46
N GLU A 30 28.91 -9.49 3.38
CA GLU A 30 27.63 -10.21 3.40
C GLU A 30 27.59 -11.39 4.37
N GLU A 31 28.62 -12.23 4.37
CA GLU A 31 28.69 -13.40 5.26
C GLU A 31 28.84 -13.02 6.73
N CYS A 32 29.68 -12.02 7.06
CA CYS A 32 29.83 -11.57 8.43
C CYS A 32 28.58 -10.84 8.94
N ALA A 33 27.87 -10.15 8.06
CA ALA A 33 26.58 -9.54 8.37
C ALA A 33 25.50 -10.61 8.66
N ARG A 34 25.49 -11.71 7.88
CA ARG A 34 24.57 -12.84 8.07
C ARG A 34 24.88 -13.59 9.36
N ALA A 35 26.15 -13.89 9.63
CA ALA A 35 26.57 -14.61 10.83
C ALA A 35 26.29 -13.85 12.13
N LYS A 36 26.27 -12.51 12.10
CA LYS A 36 25.90 -11.69 13.28
C LYS A 36 24.40 -11.70 13.59
N GLY A 37 23.55 -12.26 12.74
CA GLY A 37 22.09 -12.22 12.91
C GLY A 37 21.50 -10.81 12.82
N GLU A 38 22.29 -9.79 12.46
CA GLU A 38 21.80 -8.42 12.30
C GLU A 38 21.11 -8.22 10.94
N LEU A 39 21.33 -9.15 9.99
CA LEU A 39 20.45 -9.32 8.83
C LEU A 39 19.16 -10.08 9.18
N ASP A 40 19.11 -10.79 10.31
CA ASP A 40 17.88 -11.42 10.80
C ASP A 40 16.90 -10.38 11.35
N PHE A 41 17.20 -9.07 11.38
CA PHE A 41 16.11 -8.10 11.50
C PHE A 41 15.12 -8.17 10.31
N PHE A 42 15.56 -8.75 9.18
CA PHE A 42 14.71 -9.12 8.05
C PHE A 42 14.30 -10.61 8.03
N GLY A 43 14.76 -11.43 9.00
CA GLY A 43 14.62 -12.90 8.97
C GLY A 43 14.33 -13.60 10.31
N ALA A 44 14.29 -12.88 11.43
CA ALA A 44 14.00 -13.42 12.75
C ALA A 44 12.49 -13.68 12.86
N PRO A 45 12.08 -14.94 13.14
CA PRO A 45 10.67 -15.30 13.20
C PRO A 45 9.92 -14.66 14.39
N GLU A 46 10.63 -14.11 15.38
CA GLU A 46 9.99 -13.54 16.58
C GLU A 46 9.56 -12.07 16.40
N PHE A 47 10.15 -11.34 15.46
CA PHE A 47 9.79 -9.94 15.15
C PHE A 47 9.84 -9.64 13.64
N SER A 48 9.48 -10.62 12.82
CA SER A 48 9.32 -10.38 11.38
C SER A 48 8.20 -9.35 11.17
N PHE A 49 8.45 -8.35 10.32
CA PHE A 49 7.42 -7.39 9.88
C PHE A 49 6.15 -8.11 9.39
N HIS A 50 6.31 -9.30 8.80
CA HIS A 50 5.20 -10.18 8.40
C HIS A 50 4.32 -10.58 9.58
N ASN A 51 4.89 -10.93 10.72
CA ASN A 51 4.14 -11.35 11.90
C ASN A 51 3.43 -10.18 12.58
N LEU A 52 4.06 -8.99 12.57
CA LEU A 52 3.41 -7.77 13.02
C LEU A 52 2.22 -7.41 12.11
N LEU A 53 2.42 -7.43 10.80
CA LEU A 53 1.37 -7.13 9.83
C LEU A 53 0.23 -8.16 9.91
N ALA A 54 0.55 -9.46 10.03
CA ALA A 54 -0.44 -10.51 10.22
C ALA A 54 -1.27 -10.30 11.49
N GLY A 55 -0.67 -9.86 12.61
CA GLY A 55 -1.39 -9.51 13.83
C GLY A 55 -2.28 -8.27 13.71
N LEU A 56 -1.95 -7.31 12.84
CA LEU A 56 -2.82 -6.16 12.54
C LEU A 56 -3.98 -6.54 11.61
N ILE A 57 -3.75 -7.52 10.74
CA ILE A 57 -4.76 -8.10 9.85
C ILE A 57 -5.76 -8.94 10.66
N HIS A 58 -5.25 -9.75 11.59
CA HIS A 58 -6.01 -10.58 12.51
C HIS A 58 -5.91 -10.05 13.96
N PRO A 59 -6.68 -9.03 14.35
CA PRO A 59 -6.90 -8.78 15.76
C PRO A 59 -7.76 -9.92 16.27
N GLU A 60 -7.14 -10.91 16.90
CA GLU A 60 -7.86 -11.82 17.78
C GLU A 60 -8.69 -10.96 18.75
N PRO A 61 -10.03 -11.06 18.73
CA PRO A 61 -10.75 -10.75 19.95
C PRO A 61 -10.34 -11.84 20.93
N MET A 62 -9.71 -11.48 22.03
CA MET A 62 -9.62 -12.39 23.17
C MET A 62 -11.04 -12.86 23.50
N GLY A 63 -11.36 -14.09 23.10
CA GLY A 63 -12.64 -14.71 23.37
C GLY A 63 -13.42 -15.13 22.12
N ILE A 64 -13.46 -16.45 21.95
CA ILE A 64 -14.50 -17.24 21.27
C ILE A 64 -14.46 -17.14 19.73
N GLY A 65 -14.23 -18.29 19.09
CA GLY A 65 -14.15 -18.48 17.64
C GLY A 65 -15.43 -18.08 16.89
N MET A 66 -15.60 -16.78 16.66
CA MET A 66 -16.52 -16.24 15.67
C MET A 66 -15.71 -15.73 14.49
N THR A 67 -15.60 -16.55 13.45
CA THR A 67 -15.45 -16.06 12.08
C THR A 67 -16.66 -15.17 11.82
N MET A 68 -16.51 -13.85 11.98
CA MET A 68 -17.54 -12.92 11.55
C MET A 68 -17.77 -13.17 10.06
N PRO A 69 -18.96 -13.61 9.63
CA PRO A 69 -19.23 -13.76 8.22
C PRO A 69 -19.24 -12.35 7.65
N SER A 70 -18.22 -12.03 6.85
CA SER A 70 -18.30 -10.85 6.00
C SER A 70 -19.55 -11.03 5.12
N PRO A 71 -20.53 -10.11 5.15
CA PRO A 71 -21.73 -10.20 4.32
C PRO A 71 -21.42 -10.04 2.82
N TYR A 72 -20.15 -9.88 2.45
CA TYR A 72 -19.70 -9.63 1.11
C TYR A 72 -19.09 -10.89 0.46
N ARG A 73 -19.75 -11.36 -0.60
CA ARG A 73 -19.20 -12.35 -1.55
C ARG A 73 -18.03 -11.73 -2.31
N THR A 74 -16.88 -11.73 -1.69
CA THR A 74 -15.62 -11.31 -2.32
C THR A 74 -15.00 -12.51 -3.03
N PRO A 75 -14.36 -12.30 -4.20
CA PRO A 75 -13.63 -13.36 -4.85
C PRO A 75 -12.56 -13.88 -3.88
N ARG A 76 -12.54 -15.18 -3.63
CA ARG A 76 -11.53 -15.80 -2.75
C ARG A 76 -10.13 -15.67 -3.33
N LYS A 77 -10.03 -15.55 -4.66
CA LYS A 77 -8.78 -15.52 -5.41
C LYS A 77 -8.74 -14.38 -6.40
N CYS A 78 -7.56 -13.81 -6.60
CA CYS A 78 -7.32 -12.84 -7.64
C CYS A 78 -7.42 -13.51 -9.01
N GLU A 79 -8.18 -12.93 -9.94
CA GLU A 79 -8.37 -13.51 -11.28
C GLU A 79 -7.10 -13.45 -12.13
N THR A 80 -6.20 -12.52 -11.83
CA THR A 80 -4.97 -12.30 -12.61
C THR A 80 -3.81 -13.17 -12.15
N CYS A 81 -3.52 -13.23 -10.84
CA CYS A 81 -2.37 -13.98 -10.32
C CYS A 81 -2.74 -15.24 -9.53
N GLY A 82 -4.03 -15.50 -9.29
CA GLY A 82 -4.51 -16.69 -8.58
C GLY A 82 -4.29 -16.68 -7.06
N LEU A 83 -3.69 -15.62 -6.50
CA LEU A 83 -3.45 -15.48 -5.06
C LEU A 83 -4.77 -15.57 -4.29
N ASP A 84 -4.84 -16.39 -3.24
CA ASP A 84 -5.99 -16.43 -2.34
C ASP A 84 -5.87 -15.34 -1.27
N TYR A 85 -7.01 -14.84 -0.79
CA TYR A 85 -7.01 -13.87 0.31
C TYR A 85 -6.33 -14.42 1.57
N THR A 86 -6.47 -15.73 1.83
CA THR A 86 -5.80 -16.39 2.96
C THR A 86 -4.28 -16.40 2.84
N ASP A 87 -3.75 -16.52 1.62
CA ASP A 87 -2.31 -16.43 1.36
C ASP A 87 -1.80 -15.01 1.66
N PHE A 88 -2.60 -13.98 1.31
CA PHE A 88 -2.31 -12.60 1.68
C PHE A 88 -2.31 -12.39 3.19
N THR A 89 -3.29 -12.92 3.93
CA THR A 89 -3.33 -12.68 5.38
C THR A 89 -2.19 -13.37 6.13
N GLN A 90 -1.65 -14.47 5.60
CA GLN A 90 -0.48 -15.16 6.16
C GLN A 90 0.84 -14.48 5.78
N SER A 91 1.01 -14.10 4.52
CA SER A 91 2.26 -13.52 4.01
C SER A 91 2.37 -12.01 4.25
N GLY A 92 1.24 -11.32 4.36
CA GLY A 92 1.13 -9.87 4.37
C GLY A 92 1.35 -9.21 2.99
N PHE A 93 1.49 -10.01 1.91
CA PHE A 93 1.81 -9.51 0.58
C PHE A 93 0.73 -9.80 -0.45
N LEU A 94 0.45 -8.80 -1.28
CA LEU A 94 -0.39 -8.95 -2.47
C LEU A 94 0.46 -9.36 -3.67
N GLY A 95 -0.14 -10.10 -4.59
CA GLY A 95 0.58 -10.72 -5.71
C GLY A 95 0.72 -9.82 -6.93
N CYS A 96 -0.31 -9.05 -7.27
CA CYS A 96 -0.30 -8.13 -8.40
C CYS A 96 -1.18 -6.91 -8.14
N SER A 97 -1.19 -5.95 -9.08
CA SER A 97 -2.01 -4.74 -8.99
C SER A 97 -3.50 -5.01 -8.87
N ASN A 98 -4.01 -6.05 -9.53
CA ASN A 98 -5.44 -6.37 -9.54
C ASN A 98 -5.93 -6.88 -8.17
N CYS A 99 -5.03 -7.42 -7.33
CA CYS A 99 -5.40 -7.86 -5.99
C CYS A 99 -5.98 -6.72 -5.13
N TYR A 100 -5.59 -5.46 -5.37
CA TYR A 100 -6.16 -4.31 -4.67
C TYR A 100 -7.63 -4.06 -5.02
N ALA A 101 -8.02 -4.34 -6.27
CA ALA A 101 -9.40 -4.22 -6.71
C ALA A 101 -10.23 -5.43 -6.27
N ASP A 102 -9.72 -6.64 -6.50
CA ASP A 102 -10.41 -7.90 -6.20
C ASP A 102 -10.69 -8.05 -4.69
N PHE A 103 -9.74 -7.65 -3.84
CA PHE A 103 -9.86 -7.72 -2.38
C PHE A 103 -10.21 -6.37 -1.73
N HIS A 104 -10.69 -5.40 -2.51
CA HIS A 104 -10.94 -4.03 -2.03
C HIS A 104 -11.77 -3.99 -0.75
N GLN A 105 -12.87 -4.77 -0.71
CA GLN A 105 -13.81 -4.76 0.40
C GLN A 105 -13.19 -5.25 1.72
N GLN A 106 -12.23 -6.18 1.67
CA GLN A 106 -11.50 -6.64 2.84
C GLN A 106 -10.28 -5.76 3.15
N LEU A 107 -9.62 -5.22 2.14
CA LEU A 107 -8.45 -4.34 2.31
C LEU A 107 -8.83 -2.99 2.89
N GLU A 108 -9.97 -2.40 2.53
CA GLU A 108 -10.37 -1.07 3.00
C GLU A 108 -10.39 -0.93 4.54
N PRO A 109 -11.08 -1.79 5.32
CA PRO A 109 -11.06 -1.69 6.78
C PRO A 109 -9.66 -1.95 7.37
N LEU A 110 -8.87 -2.84 6.76
CA LEU A 110 -7.50 -3.13 7.20
C LEU A 110 -6.57 -1.93 6.99
N LEU A 111 -6.58 -1.35 5.80
CA LEU A 111 -5.79 -0.16 5.47
C LEU A 111 -6.20 1.03 6.34
N ARG A 112 -7.49 1.19 6.64
CA ARG A 112 -7.96 2.22 7.58
C ARG A 112 -7.43 1.99 8.99
N ARG A 113 -7.33 0.74 9.46
CA ARG A 113 -6.74 0.41 10.77
C ARG A 113 -5.25 0.72 10.82
N ILE A 114 -4.50 0.39 9.77
CA ILE A 114 -3.04 0.54 9.71
C ILE A 114 -2.64 2.00 9.48
N HIS A 115 -3.26 2.67 8.51
CA HIS A 115 -2.88 4.01 8.06
C HIS A 115 -3.81 5.14 8.57
N GLY A 116 -4.89 4.81 9.27
CA GLY A 116 -5.91 5.76 9.74
C GLY A 116 -6.87 6.25 8.65
N SER A 117 -6.42 6.32 7.40
CA SER A 117 -7.21 6.72 6.24
C SER A 117 -6.87 5.88 5.01
N THR A 118 -7.87 5.61 4.17
CA THR A 118 -7.71 4.94 2.87
C THR A 118 -7.45 5.93 1.74
N ARG A 119 -7.43 7.23 2.05
CA ARG A 119 -7.18 8.32 1.09
C ARG A 119 -6.17 9.31 1.64
N HIS A 120 -5.19 9.67 0.81
CA HIS A 120 -4.26 10.74 1.11
C HIS A 120 -4.92 12.10 0.85
N VAL A 121 -5.05 12.92 1.89
CA VAL A 121 -5.60 14.29 1.82
C VAL A 121 -4.55 15.38 2.08
N GLY A 122 -3.27 14.99 2.21
CA GLY A 122 -2.17 15.89 2.59
C GLY A 122 -1.45 16.56 1.41
N LYS A 123 -0.20 16.98 1.65
CA LYS A 123 0.64 17.68 0.67
C LYS A 123 0.88 16.84 -0.58
N VAL A 124 0.62 17.44 -1.74
CA VAL A 124 0.89 16.83 -3.05
C VAL A 124 2.16 17.47 -3.63
N PRO A 125 3.10 16.69 -4.20
CA PRO A 125 4.28 17.25 -4.86
C PRO A 125 3.90 18.27 -5.93
N GLY A 126 4.55 19.45 -5.94
CA GLY A 126 4.19 20.54 -6.85
C GLY A 126 4.20 20.16 -8.34
N ARG A 127 5.12 19.28 -8.75
CA ARG A 127 5.25 18.79 -10.14
C ARG A 127 4.07 17.92 -10.59
N THR A 128 3.45 17.19 -9.66
CA THR A 128 2.33 16.26 -9.95
C THR A 128 0.97 16.87 -9.58
N SER A 129 0.98 18.00 -8.86
CA SER A 129 -0.21 18.67 -8.32
C SER A 129 -1.20 19.08 -9.41
N GLY A 130 -0.72 19.58 -10.55
CA GLY A 130 -1.59 19.98 -11.68
C GLY A 130 -2.38 18.80 -12.25
N THR A 131 -1.68 17.76 -12.71
CA THR A 131 -2.28 16.57 -13.32
C THR A 131 -3.18 15.81 -12.34
N LEU A 132 -2.77 15.67 -11.08
CA LEU A 132 -3.58 15.01 -10.04
C LEU A 132 -4.86 15.79 -9.73
N LYS A 133 -4.79 17.13 -9.70
CA LYS A 133 -5.97 17.97 -9.49
C LYS A 133 -6.97 17.82 -10.63
N ILE A 134 -6.49 17.87 -11.88
CA ILE A 134 -7.35 17.69 -13.07
C ILE A 134 -8.04 16.32 -13.03
N ARG A 135 -7.30 15.23 -12.73
CA ARG A 135 -7.91 13.89 -12.59
C ARG A 135 -9.00 13.83 -11.51
N LYS A 136 -8.76 14.47 -10.37
CA LYS A 136 -9.72 14.52 -9.27
C LYS A 136 -10.97 15.34 -9.62
N ASP A 137 -10.79 16.45 -10.34
CA ASP A 137 -11.89 17.28 -10.82
C ASP A 137 -12.76 16.49 -11.82
N ILE A 138 -12.15 15.72 -12.73
CA ILE A 138 -12.86 14.83 -13.66
C ILE A 138 -13.67 13.76 -12.91
N GLU A 139 -13.09 13.11 -11.90
CA GLU A 139 -13.82 12.12 -11.08
C GLU A 139 -15.04 12.74 -10.38
N SER A 140 -14.88 13.94 -9.82
CA SER A 140 -15.99 14.66 -9.18
C SER A 140 -17.09 15.03 -10.18
N LEU A 141 -16.73 15.56 -11.35
CA LEU A 141 -17.67 15.93 -12.40
C LEU A 141 -18.40 14.70 -12.96
N ARG A 142 -17.74 13.54 -13.09
CA ARG A 142 -18.39 12.29 -13.50
C ARG A 142 -19.46 11.85 -12.50
N ALA A 143 -19.19 11.98 -11.20
CA ALA A 143 -20.17 11.69 -10.17
C ALA A 143 -21.35 12.68 -10.18
N GLU A 144 -21.09 13.96 -10.48
CA GLU A 144 -22.12 14.99 -10.61
C GLU A 144 -22.98 14.80 -11.87
N LEU A 145 -22.36 14.47 -13.00
CA LEU A 145 -23.03 14.14 -14.25
C LEU A 145 -24.08 13.04 -14.05
N GLN A 146 -23.72 11.96 -13.35
CA GLN A 146 -24.65 10.87 -13.03
C GLN A 146 -25.83 11.35 -12.19
N LYS A 147 -25.62 12.28 -11.25
CA LYS A 147 -26.71 12.89 -10.45
C LYS A 147 -27.62 13.77 -11.29
N CYS A 148 -27.08 14.57 -12.20
CA CYS A 148 -27.88 15.41 -13.10
C CYS A 148 -28.73 14.56 -14.04
N ILE A 149 -28.16 13.48 -14.60
CA ILE A 149 -28.90 12.52 -15.44
C ILE A 149 -30.04 11.88 -14.64
N ALA A 150 -29.77 11.42 -13.42
CA ALA A 150 -30.78 10.82 -12.55
C ALA A 150 -31.92 11.78 -12.15
N ARG A 151 -31.68 13.10 -12.23
CA ARG A 151 -32.67 14.16 -11.97
C ARG A 151 -33.29 14.74 -13.23
N GLU A 152 -32.97 14.19 -14.40
CA GLU A 152 -33.41 14.69 -15.70
C GLU A 152 -32.99 16.15 -16.00
N GLU A 153 -31.91 16.61 -15.35
CA GLU A 153 -31.31 17.93 -15.57
C GLU A 153 -30.37 17.89 -16.79
N TYR A 154 -30.91 17.61 -17.97
CA TYR A 154 -30.12 17.30 -19.18
C TYR A 154 -29.24 18.46 -19.68
N GLU A 155 -29.70 19.71 -19.53
CA GLU A 155 -28.93 20.89 -19.92
C GLU A 155 -27.64 21.00 -19.09
N LYS A 156 -27.76 20.88 -17.77
CA LYS A 156 -26.59 20.85 -16.87
C LYS A 156 -25.72 19.62 -17.09
N ALA A 157 -26.32 18.47 -17.38
CA ALA A 157 -25.56 17.26 -17.73
C ALA A 157 -24.71 17.49 -18.99
N ALA A 158 -25.21 18.21 -20.00
CA ALA A 158 -24.44 18.56 -21.19
C ALA A 158 -23.27 19.49 -20.85
N GLU A 159 -23.50 20.54 -20.05
CA GLU A 159 -22.43 21.45 -19.59
C GLU A 159 -21.32 20.70 -18.83
N ILE A 160 -21.70 19.81 -17.90
CA ILE A 160 -20.74 19.00 -17.13
C ILE A 160 -19.96 18.06 -18.04
N ARG A 161 -20.62 17.42 -19.01
CA ARG A 161 -19.97 16.53 -19.99
C ARG A 161 -18.93 17.29 -20.81
N ASP A 162 -19.28 18.47 -21.31
CA ASP A 162 -18.38 19.28 -22.13
C ASP A 162 -17.18 19.76 -21.31
N ARG A 163 -17.40 20.07 -20.02
CA ARG A 163 -16.32 20.39 -19.07
C ARG A 163 -15.38 19.21 -18.80
N ILE A 164 -15.92 17.99 -18.70
CA ILE A 164 -15.10 16.77 -18.57
C ILE A 164 -14.19 16.63 -19.79
N HIS A 165 -14.75 16.78 -21.00
CA HIS A 165 -13.96 16.71 -22.25
C HIS A 165 -12.83 17.75 -22.30
N GLU A 166 -13.09 18.99 -21.88
CA GLU A 166 -12.06 20.03 -21.82
C GLU A 166 -10.90 19.66 -20.88
N LEU A 167 -11.22 19.12 -19.69
CA LEU A 167 -10.22 18.70 -18.71
C LEU A 167 -9.43 17.46 -19.17
N GLU A 168 -10.08 16.51 -19.83
CA GLU A 168 -9.43 15.36 -20.45
C GLU A 168 -8.48 15.78 -21.58
N GLY A 169 -8.86 16.78 -22.38
CA GLY A 169 -7.99 17.37 -23.40
C GLY A 169 -6.70 17.96 -22.80
N LYS A 170 -6.82 18.76 -21.74
CA LYS A 170 -5.66 19.33 -21.02
C LYS A 170 -4.73 18.26 -20.46
N LEU A 171 -5.29 17.13 -20.02
CA LEU A 171 -4.52 15.99 -19.50
C LEU A 171 -3.67 15.34 -20.60
N ASN A 172 -4.20 15.23 -21.81
CA ASN A 172 -3.51 14.64 -22.96
C ASN A 172 -2.43 15.58 -23.55
N GLU A 173 -2.63 16.89 -23.48
CA GLU A 173 -1.62 17.88 -23.91
C GLU A 173 -0.45 18.02 -22.91
N SER A 174 -0.66 17.64 -21.66
CA SER A 174 0.34 17.73 -20.58
C SER A 174 1.14 16.44 -20.34
N ALA A 175 0.86 15.37 -21.11
CA ALA A 175 1.47 14.06 -21.01
C ALA A 175 2.60 13.88 -22.04
#